data_AF-G1Q4K9-F1
#
_entry.id   AF-G1Q4K9-F1
#
_cell.length_a   1.000
_cell.length_b   1.000
_cell.length_c   1.000
_cell.angle_alpha   90.00
_cell.angle_beta   90.00
_cell.angle_gamma   90.00
#
_symmetry.space_group_name_H-M   'P 1'
#
loop_
_entity.id
_entity.type
_entity.pdbx_description
1 polymer ?
#
loop_
_entity_poly.entity_id
_entity_poly.type
_entity_poly.pdbx_seq_one_letter_code
_entity_poly.pdbx_strand_id
1 'polypeptide(L)'
;LENLVLTYVNAISSGNLPSVENTVLALAQIKNSAAIQKAIAHYDQQMGQKVQLPTENLQELLDLHRTSEKEAIEIFINNSFKDVDQRFQKELETLLEAKQDDFRKQNLEASSDHCSALLQGIFGPLEEYVKQRVYSKPGGHRLFIQKREELKAKYYQEPRKGIQAEEALQNYLQSKESVSDAILQTDLVLTAKEKERKEAYLKAEAAKAEARRLEEIQRQNQQMMEERERQHQEQLGQMETNRDQQLAQEQMARERSLVLFVTLQEEAAKQREREEAEIRRLQNEIQQLQQAKSRNDDCILL
;
A
#
# COMPACT_ATOMS: atom_id res chain seq x y z
N LEU A 1 -89.15 -0.10 -18.38
CA LEU A 1 -90.35 -0.42 -19.19
C LEU A 1 -89.95 -1.08 -20.52
N GLU A 2 -88.96 -0.51 -21.23
CA GLU A 2 -88.44 -1.06 -22.50
C GLU A 2 -88.04 -2.55 -22.44
N ASN A 3 -87.17 -2.95 -21.51
CA ASN A 3 -86.77 -4.37 -21.37
C ASN A 3 -87.95 -5.30 -21.03
N LEU A 4 -88.93 -4.82 -20.26
CA LEU A 4 -90.14 -5.58 -19.91
C LEU A 4 -90.97 -5.84 -21.18
N VAL A 5 -91.20 -4.81 -22.00
CA VAL A 5 -91.93 -4.93 -23.27
C VAL A 5 -91.20 -5.89 -24.22
N LEU A 6 -89.87 -5.77 -24.34
CA LEU A 6 -89.07 -6.61 -25.23
C LEU A 6 -89.09 -8.09 -24.83
N THR A 7 -88.95 -8.42 -23.55
CA THR A 7 -89.02 -9.82 -23.08
C THR A 7 -90.40 -10.43 -23.30
N TYR A 8 -91.48 -9.68 -23.04
CA TYR A 8 -92.85 -10.18 -23.23
C TYR A 8 -93.17 -10.40 -24.71
N VAL A 9 -92.81 -9.46 -25.60
CA VAL A 9 -93.02 -9.60 -27.05
C VAL A 9 -92.26 -10.79 -27.61
N ASN A 10 -91.01 -11.01 -27.17
CA ASN A 10 -90.21 -12.16 -27.59
C ASN A 10 -90.77 -13.51 -27.12
N ALA A 11 -91.30 -13.57 -25.89
CA ALA A 11 -91.97 -14.77 -25.38
C ALA A 11 -93.20 -15.13 -26.24
N ILE A 12 -94.06 -14.15 -26.53
CA ILE A 12 -95.25 -14.34 -27.36
C ILE A 12 -94.87 -14.76 -28.78
N SER A 13 -93.86 -14.11 -29.37
CA SER A 13 -93.42 -14.37 -30.75
C SER A 13 -92.75 -15.74 -30.92
N SER A 14 -92.25 -16.33 -29.83
CA SER A 14 -91.65 -17.67 -29.81
C SER A 14 -92.63 -18.78 -29.39
N GLY A 15 -93.91 -18.46 -29.23
CA GLY A 15 -94.95 -19.43 -28.81
C GLY A 15 -94.90 -19.81 -27.33
N ASN A 16 -94.09 -19.12 -26.53
CA ASN A 16 -93.97 -19.33 -25.08
C ASN A 16 -94.94 -18.43 -24.31
N LEU A 17 -95.40 -18.88 -23.14
CA LEU A 17 -96.24 -18.04 -22.28
C LEU A 17 -95.37 -16.97 -21.59
N PRO A 18 -95.68 -15.67 -21.74
CA PRO A 18 -94.95 -14.62 -21.04
C PRO A 18 -95.16 -14.75 -19.52
N SER A 19 -94.05 -14.93 -18.78
CA SER A 19 -94.03 -15.01 -17.32
C SER A 19 -93.34 -13.79 -16.71
N VAL A 20 -93.96 -13.25 -15.65
CA VAL A 20 -93.36 -12.18 -14.83
C VAL A 20 -92.02 -12.63 -14.26
N GLU A 21 -91.93 -13.90 -13.84
CA GLU A 21 -90.72 -14.46 -13.25
C GLU A 21 -89.54 -14.47 -14.24
N ASN A 22 -89.77 -14.97 -15.46
CA ASN A 22 -88.76 -15.00 -16.52
C ASN A 22 -88.32 -13.60 -16.91
N THR A 23 -89.22 -12.63 -16.87
CA THR A 23 -88.88 -11.24 -17.20
C THR A 23 -88.09 -10.54 -16.11
N VAL A 24 -88.43 -10.80 -14.84
CA VAL A 24 -87.65 -10.32 -13.70
C VAL A 24 -86.25 -10.93 -13.70
N LEU A 25 -86.10 -12.21 -14.08
CA LEU A 25 -84.79 -12.87 -14.22
C LEU A 25 -83.95 -12.27 -15.36
N ALA A 26 -84.54 -12.06 -16.54
CA ALA A 26 -83.84 -11.42 -17.66
C ALA A 26 -83.40 -9.99 -17.32
N LEU A 27 -84.24 -9.23 -16.61
CA LEU A 27 -83.90 -7.89 -16.15
C LEU A 27 -82.77 -7.91 -15.10
N ALA A 28 -82.80 -8.88 -14.18
CA ALA A 28 -81.75 -9.07 -13.18
C ALA A 28 -80.40 -9.37 -13.83
N GLN A 29 -80.35 -10.23 -14.86
CA GLN A 29 -79.12 -10.50 -15.61
C GLN A 29 -78.51 -9.23 -16.21
N ILE A 30 -79.31 -8.45 -16.96
CA ILE A 30 -78.83 -7.22 -17.60
C ILE A 30 -78.33 -6.21 -16.55
N LYS A 31 -79.10 -6.03 -15.46
CA LYS A 31 -78.77 -5.05 -14.42
C LYS A 31 -77.58 -5.47 -13.59
N ASN A 32 -77.44 -6.74 -13.23
CA ASN A 32 -76.32 -7.24 -12.44
C ASN A 32 -75.02 -7.22 -13.24
N SER A 33 -75.03 -7.57 -14.53
CA SER A 33 -73.86 -7.40 -15.41
C SER A 33 -73.45 -5.92 -15.51
N ALA A 34 -74.41 -4.99 -15.68
CA ALA A 34 -74.11 -3.56 -15.69
C ALA A 34 -73.59 -3.06 -14.33
N ALA A 35 -74.05 -3.64 -13.22
CA ALA A 35 -73.57 -3.33 -11.87
C ALA A 35 -72.10 -3.75 -11.67
N ILE A 36 -71.70 -4.92 -12.18
CA ILE A 36 -70.28 -5.35 -12.20
C ILE A 36 -69.43 -4.34 -12.95
N GLN A 37 -69.82 -3.98 -14.18
CA GLN A 37 -69.05 -3.02 -14.99
C GLN A 37 -68.90 -1.67 -14.29
N LYS A 38 -69.96 -1.20 -13.63
CA LYS A 38 -69.94 0.05 -12.85
C LYS A 38 -69.02 -0.05 -11.63
N ALA A 39 -69.04 -1.17 -10.92
CA ALA A 39 -68.18 -1.43 -9.76
C ALA A 39 -66.70 -1.49 -10.16
N ILE A 40 -66.36 -2.21 -11.22
CA ILE A 40 -64.99 -2.31 -11.74
C ILE A 40 -64.49 -0.96 -12.25
N ALA A 41 -65.31 -0.21 -13.00
CA ALA A 41 -64.93 1.12 -13.47
C ALA A 41 -64.61 2.07 -12.29
N HIS A 42 -65.39 1.98 -11.20
CA HIS A 42 -65.11 2.74 -9.99
C HIS A 42 -63.81 2.30 -9.31
N TYR A 43 -63.57 0.99 -9.18
CA TYR A 43 -62.33 0.46 -8.63
C TYR A 43 -61.11 0.94 -9.41
N ASP A 44 -61.14 0.82 -10.75
CA ASP A 44 -60.05 1.25 -11.64
C ASP A 44 -59.78 2.75 -11.50
N GLN A 45 -60.83 3.57 -11.39
CA GLN A 45 -60.70 5.00 -11.16
C GLN A 45 -60.04 5.30 -9.80
N GLN A 46 -60.49 4.67 -8.73
CA GLN A 46 -59.95 4.90 -7.38
C GLN A 46 -58.48 4.50 -7.29
N MET A 47 -58.15 3.29 -7.77
CA MET A 47 -56.78 2.78 -7.76
C MET A 47 -55.88 3.61 -8.69
N GLY A 48 -56.35 3.96 -9.89
CA GLY A 48 -55.57 4.76 -10.84
C GLY A 48 -55.27 6.19 -10.38
N GLN A 49 -56.09 6.76 -9.49
CA GLN A 49 -55.87 8.11 -8.95
C GLN A 49 -55.03 8.10 -7.66
N LYS A 50 -55.22 7.11 -6.79
CA LYS A 50 -54.61 7.07 -5.45
C LYS A 50 -53.28 6.33 -5.42
N VAL A 51 -53.10 5.30 -6.24
CA VAL A 51 -51.90 4.47 -6.23
C VAL A 51 -50.80 5.19 -6.99
N GLN A 52 -49.68 5.41 -6.33
CA GLN A 52 -48.46 5.86 -6.98
C GLN A 52 -47.39 4.76 -6.83
N LEU A 53 -46.98 4.20 -7.96
CA LEU A 53 -45.99 3.13 -8.01
C LEU A 53 -44.56 3.68 -8.14
N PRO A 54 -43.56 3.02 -7.52
CA PRO A 54 -43.72 2.02 -6.47
C PRO A 54 -44.31 2.63 -5.19
N THR A 55 -45.08 1.82 -4.47
CA THR A 55 -45.52 2.10 -3.09
C THR A 55 -44.34 1.96 -2.13
N GLU A 56 -44.37 2.64 -0.99
CA GLU A 56 -43.27 2.57 0.00
C GLU A 56 -43.14 1.15 0.57
N ASN A 57 -44.28 0.49 0.81
CA ASN A 57 -44.36 -0.87 1.31
C ASN A 57 -45.62 -1.57 0.78
N LEU A 58 -45.69 -2.89 0.95
CA LEU A 58 -46.83 -3.68 0.48
C LEU A 58 -48.15 -3.28 1.17
N GLN A 59 -48.09 -2.86 2.42
CA GLN A 59 -49.30 -2.52 3.19
C GLN A 59 -50.02 -1.32 2.60
N GLU A 60 -49.29 -0.30 2.15
CA GLU A 60 -49.86 0.88 1.45
C GLU A 60 -50.71 0.45 0.26
N LEU A 61 -50.19 -0.46 -0.59
CA LEU A 61 -50.93 -0.97 -1.74
C LEU A 61 -52.17 -1.76 -1.32
N LEU A 62 -52.03 -2.62 -0.30
CA LEU A 62 -53.14 -3.45 0.21
C LEU A 62 -54.25 -2.61 0.84
N ASP A 63 -53.91 -1.54 1.56
CA ASP A 63 -54.88 -0.65 2.19
C ASP A 63 -55.68 0.16 1.15
N LEU A 64 -55.00 0.65 0.10
CA LEU A 64 -55.65 1.31 -1.04
C LEU A 64 -56.57 0.36 -1.81
N HIS A 65 -56.11 -0.87 -2.05
CA HIS A 65 -56.93 -1.92 -2.66
C HIS A 65 -58.17 -2.20 -1.82
N ARG A 66 -58.01 -2.49 -0.52
CA ARG A 66 -59.12 -2.83 0.38
C ARG A 66 -60.17 -1.73 0.44
N THR A 67 -59.73 -0.47 0.45
CA THR A 67 -60.65 0.68 0.45
C THR A 67 -61.44 0.74 -0.86
N SER A 68 -60.75 0.62 -1.99
CA SER A 68 -61.36 0.69 -3.34
C SER A 68 -62.27 -0.51 -3.62
N GLU A 69 -61.88 -1.70 -3.17
CA GLU A 69 -62.65 -2.94 -3.25
C GLU A 69 -63.97 -2.82 -2.48
N LYS A 70 -63.91 -2.34 -1.23
CA LYS A 70 -65.11 -2.12 -0.42
C LYS A 70 -66.10 -1.15 -1.09
N GLU A 71 -65.60 -0.05 -1.63
CA GLU A 71 -66.43 0.93 -2.35
C GLU A 71 -67.04 0.31 -3.63
N ALA A 72 -66.28 -0.51 -4.37
CA ALA A 72 -66.77 -1.20 -5.56
C ALA A 72 -67.88 -2.23 -5.22
N ILE A 73 -67.70 -3.01 -4.14
CA ILE A 73 -68.71 -3.94 -3.64
C ILE A 73 -69.98 -3.19 -3.22
N GLU A 74 -69.86 -2.06 -2.53
CA GLU A 74 -71.01 -1.23 -2.14
C GLU A 74 -71.77 -0.70 -3.37
N ILE A 75 -71.05 -0.27 -4.42
CA ILE A 75 -71.66 0.12 -5.69
C ILE A 75 -72.41 -1.04 -6.33
N PHE A 76 -71.82 -2.24 -6.34
CA PHE A 76 -72.50 -3.42 -6.89
C PHE A 76 -73.77 -3.75 -6.10
N ILE A 77 -73.72 -3.77 -4.77
CA ILE A 77 -74.89 -4.05 -3.91
C ILE A 77 -76.00 -3.04 -4.17
N ASN A 78 -75.68 -1.76 -4.32
CA ASN A 78 -76.66 -0.70 -4.56
C ASN A 78 -77.25 -0.70 -5.98
N ASN A 79 -76.66 -1.42 -6.93
CA ASN A 79 -77.09 -1.42 -8.34
C ASN A 79 -77.49 -2.81 -8.87
N SER A 80 -77.44 -3.84 -8.02
CA SER A 80 -77.80 -5.23 -8.36
C SER A 80 -79.09 -5.66 -7.64
N PHE A 81 -79.78 -6.66 -8.19
CA PHE A 81 -80.91 -7.29 -7.53
C PHE A 81 -81.14 -8.72 -8.04
N LYS A 82 -81.76 -9.57 -7.21
CA LYS A 82 -82.09 -10.98 -7.53
C LYS A 82 -80.89 -11.76 -8.10
N ASP A 83 -79.71 -11.62 -7.48
CA ASP A 83 -78.50 -12.41 -7.81
C ASP A 83 -78.61 -13.82 -7.24
N VAL A 84 -79.29 -14.70 -7.98
CA VAL A 84 -79.49 -16.11 -7.61
C VAL A 84 -78.14 -16.81 -7.52
N ASP A 85 -77.89 -17.52 -6.41
CA ASP A 85 -76.63 -18.20 -6.07
C ASP A 85 -75.39 -17.29 -5.95
N GLN A 86 -75.58 -15.96 -5.88
CA GLN A 86 -74.48 -14.97 -5.81
C GLN A 86 -73.49 -15.09 -6.97
N ARG A 87 -73.97 -15.41 -8.18
CA ARG A 87 -73.08 -15.66 -9.33
C ARG A 87 -72.38 -14.39 -9.77
N PHE A 88 -73.12 -13.28 -9.83
CA PHE A 88 -72.56 -11.99 -10.24
C PHE A 88 -71.65 -11.41 -9.16
N GLN A 89 -71.97 -11.63 -7.88
CA GLN A 89 -71.07 -11.25 -6.80
C GLN A 89 -69.73 -12.01 -6.87
N LYS A 90 -69.74 -13.33 -7.07
CA LYS A 90 -68.50 -14.13 -7.22
C LYS A 90 -67.69 -13.71 -8.45
N GLU A 91 -68.37 -13.39 -9.55
CA GLU A 91 -67.73 -12.84 -10.74
C GLU A 91 -67.02 -11.51 -10.43
N LEU A 92 -67.67 -10.62 -9.69
CA LEU A 92 -67.06 -9.36 -9.24
C LEU A 92 -65.84 -9.60 -8.34
N GLU A 93 -65.94 -10.50 -7.35
CA GLU A 93 -64.83 -10.86 -6.46
C GLU A 93 -63.63 -11.39 -7.26
N THR A 94 -63.86 -12.30 -8.21
CA THR A 94 -62.80 -12.83 -9.08
C THR A 94 -62.14 -11.73 -9.93
N LEU A 95 -62.91 -10.77 -10.44
CA LEU A 95 -62.37 -9.64 -11.20
C LEU A 95 -61.54 -8.70 -10.32
N LEU A 96 -61.97 -8.44 -9.08
CA LEU A 96 -61.24 -7.60 -8.13
C LEU A 96 -59.94 -8.26 -7.65
N GLU A 97 -59.95 -9.57 -7.43
CA GLU A 97 -58.75 -10.37 -7.14
C GLU A 97 -57.74 -10.30 -8.30
N ALA A 98 -58.19 -10.53 -9.54
CA ALA A 98 -57.33 -10.42 -10.71
C ALA A 98 -56.70 -9.02 -10.84
N LYS A 99 -57.49 -7.97 -10.59
CA LYS A 99 -56.99 -6.58 -10.57
C LYS A 99 -55.99 -6.34 -9.45
N GLN A 100 -56.18 -6.93 -8.28
CA GLN A 100 -55.22 -6.85 -7.17
C GLN A 100 -53.87 -7.43 -7.59
N ASP A 101 -53.88 -8.60 -8.22
CA ASP A 101 -52.66 -9.28 -8.66
C ASP A 101 -51.95 -8.50 -9.77
N ASP A 102 -52.70 -7.87 -10.69
CA ASP A 102 -52.12 -6.96 -11.69
C ASP A 102 -51.39 -5.78 -11.04
N PHE A 103 -52.01 -5.11 -10.06
CA PHE A 103 -51.38 -4.01 -9.33
C PHE A 103 -50.16 -4.48 -8.52
N ARG A 104 -50.21 -5.66 -7.91
CA ARG A 104 -49.06 -6.25 -7.20
C ARG A 104 -47.89 -6.48 -8.15
N LYS A 105 -48.16 -7.05 -9.33
CA LYS A 105 -47.14 -7.29 -10.36
C LYS A 105 -46.52 -5.98 -10.85
N GLN A 106 -47.34 -4.97 -11.16
CA GLN A 106 -46.86 -3.66 -11.57
C GLN A 106 -46.03 -2.98 -10.47
N ASN A 107 -46.44 -3.10 -9.20
CA ASN A 107 -45.69 -2.56 -8.07
C ASN A 107 -44.33 -3.25 -7.88
N LEU A 108 -44.28 -4.56 -8.07
CA LEU A 108 -43.04 -5.34 -8.03
C LEU A 108 -42.08 -4.89 -9.13
N GLU A 109 -42.56 -4.78 -10.36
CA GLU A 109 -41.79 -4.32 -11.52
C GLU A 109 -41.28 -2.88 -11.32
N ALA A 110 -42.16 -1.95 -10.96
CA ALA A 110 -41.79 -0.56 -10.70
C ALA A 110 -40.77 -0.43 -9.55
N SER A 111 -40.89 -1.24 -8.50
CA SER A 111 -39.95 -1.27 -7.39
C SER A 111 -38.58 -1.81 -7.84
N SER A 112 -38.57 -2.90 -8.61
CA SER A 112 -37.35 -3.46 -9.19
C SER A 112 -36.63 -2.47 -10.11
N ASP A 113 -37.35 -1.83 -11.02
CA ASP A 113 -36.81 -0.86 -11.96
C ASP A 113 -36.24 0.37 -11.24
N HIS A 114 -36.99 0.89 -10.26
CA HIS A 114 -36.56 2.03 -9.48
C HIS A 114 -35.31 1.71 -8.64
N CYS A 115 -35.29 0.57 -7.96
CA CYS A 115 -34.12 0.12 -7.20
C CYS A 115 -32.91 -0.08 -8.10
N SER A 116 -33.09 -0.68 -9.27
CA SER A 116 -32.01 -0.87 -10.26
C SER A 116 -31.42 0.46 -10.72
N ALA A 117 -32.27 1.45 -11.02
CA ALA A 117 -31.84 2.79 -11.39
C ALA A 117 -31.08 3.50 -10.24
N LEU A 118 -31.58 3.39 -9.01
CA LEU A 118 -30.90 3.94 -7.83
C LEU A 118 -29.54 3.28 -7.59
N LEU A 119 -29.45 1.95 -7.70
CA LEU A 119 -28.20 1.21 -7.52
C LEU A 119 -27.17 1.66 -8.57
N GLN A 120 -27.56 1.81 -9.84
CA GLN A 120 -26.68 2.34 -10.88
C GLN A 120 -26.26 3.79 -10.61
N GLY A 121 -27.17 4.66 -10.18
CA GLY A 121 -26.85 6.05 -9.85
C GLY A 121 -25.91 6.20 -8.65
N ILE A 122 -26.13 5.40 -7.60
CA ILE A 122 -25.40 5.48 -6.33
C ILE A 122 -24.05 4.78 -6.42
N PHE A 123 -24.01 3.58 -7.00
CA PHE A 123 -22.80 2.76 -7.06
C PHE A 123 -22.03 2.87 -8.38
N GLY A 124 -22.62 3.40 -9.45
CA GLY A 124 -21.93 3.62 -10.72
C GLY A 124 -20.57 4.32 -10.59
N PRO A 125 -20.45 5.42 -9.80
CA PRO A 125 -19.16 6.05 -9.56
C PRO A 125 -18.14 5.13 -8.87
N LEU A 126 -18.57 4.26 -7.95
CA LEU A 126 -17.70 3.28 -7.31
C LEU A 126 -17.15 2.28 -8.34
N GLU A 127 -17.98 1.80 -9.25
CA GLU A 127 -17.56 0.89 -10.32
C GLU A 127 -16.50 1.53 -11.23
N GLU A 128 -16.67 2.82 -11.56
CA GLU A 128 -15.69 3.57 -12.35
C GLU A 128 -14.37 3.75 -11.60
N TYR A 129 -14.39 4.04 -10.29
CA TYR A 129 -13.16 4.10 -9.50
C TYR A 129 -12.43 2.75 -9.43
N VAL A 130 -13.16 1.64 -9.41
CA VAL A 130 -12.56 0.31 -9.50
C VAL A 130 -11.91 0.09 -10.87
N LYS A 131 -12.60 0.43 -11.98
CA LYS A 131 -12.05 0.32 -13.34
C LYS A 131 -10.79 1.17 -13.52
N GLN A 132 -10.76 2.35 -12.91
CA GLN A 132 -9.60 3.26 -12.88
C GLN A 132 -8.49 2.79 -11.92
N ARG A 133 -8.63 1.63 -11.27
CA ARG A 133 -7.65 1.04 -10.35
C ARG A 133 -7.31 1.92 -9.15
N VAL A 134 -8.23 2.79 -8.71
CA VAL A 134 -8.03 3.68 -7.55
C VAL A 134 -7.75 2.90 -6.26
N TYR A 135 -8.32 1.69 -6.16
CA TYR A 135 -8.15 0.80 -5.03
C TYR A 135 -6.97 -0.19 -5.18
N SER A 136 -6.22 -0.16 -6.29
CA SER A 136 -5.07 -1.03 -6.51
C SER A 136 -3.80 -0.47 -5.84
N LYS A 137 -3.85 -0.37 -4.51
CA LYS A 137 -2.76 0.14 -3.66
C LYS A 137 -2.77 -0.57 -2.30
N PRO A 138 -1.66 -0.55 -1.54
CA PRO A 138 -1.63 -1.06 -0.17
C PRO A 138 -2.73 -0.43 0.70
N GLY A 139 -3.53 -1.25 1.38
CA GLY A 139 -4.70 -0.85 2.15
C GLY A 139 -5.92 -0.41 1.32
N GLY A 140 -5.90 -0.61 0.00
CA GLY A 140 -6.97 -0.22 -0.92
C GLY A 140 -8.28 -0.98 -0.70
N HIS A 141 -8.25 -2.25 -0.30
CA HIS A 141 -9.46 -3.03 -0.02
C HIS A 141 -10.26 -2.43 1.14
N ARG A 142 -9.58 -1.98 2.21
CA ARG A 142 -10.24 -1.32 3.34
C ARG A 142 -11.01 -0.06 2.90
N LEU A 143 -10.39 0.76 2.05
CA LEU A 143 -11.02 1.98 1.51
C LEU A 143 -12.23 1.65 0.62
N PHE A 144 -12.14 0.57 -0.16
CA PHE A 144 -13.26 0.09 -0.98
C PHE A 144 -14.45 -0.33 -0.12
N ILE A 145 -14.23 -1.14 0.93
CA ILE A 145 -15.29 -1.59 1.83
C ILE A 145 -15.95 -0.40 2.55
N GLN A 146 -15.14 0.54 3.07
CA GLN A 146 -15.68 1.74 3.71
C GLN A 146 -16.58 2.53 2.74
N LYS A 147 -16.11 2.74 1.51
CA LYS A 147 -16.89 3.47 0.51
C LYS A 147 -18.18 2.75 0.17
N ARG A 148 -18.14 1.42 0.05
CA ARG A 148 -19.32 0.59 -0.21
C ARG A 148 -20.36 0.73 0.91
N GLU A 149 -19.96 0.73 2.17
CA GLU A 149 -20.89 0.91 3.30
C GLU A 149 -21.51 2.31 3.33
N GLU A 150 -20.74 3.36 3.01
CA GLU A 150 -21.29 4.73 2.84
C GLU A 150 -22.38 4.77 1.76
N LEU A 151 -22.17 4.09 0.63
CA LEU A 151 -23.12 4.05 -0.48
C LEU A 151 -24.36 3.21 -0.14
N LYS A 152 -24.20 2.10 0.60
CA LYS A 152 -25.34 1.34 1.15
C LYS A 152 -26.21 2.22 2.04
N ALA A 153 -25.59 3.00 2.93
CA ALA A 153 -26.33 3.93 3.79
C ALA A 153 -27.12 4.97 2.97
N LYS A 154 -26.54 5.51 1.90
CA LYS A 154 -27.26 6.41 0.97
C LYS A 154 -28.45 5.73 0.31
N TYR A 155 -28.28 4.51 -0.18
CA TYR A 155 -29.38 3.75 -0.78
C TYR A 155 -30.54 3.55 0.21
N TYR A 156 -30.24 3.24 1.48
CA TYR A 156 -31.28 3.11 2.50
C TYR A 156 -32.02 4.42 2.79
N GLN A 157 -31.38 5.57 2.62
CA GLN A 157 -31.99 6.90 2.81
C GLN A 157 -32.95 7.30 1.69
N GLU A 158 -32.83 6.72 0.49
CA GLU A 158 -33.71 7.06 -0.62
C GLU A 158 -35.16 6.66 -0.32
N PRO A 159 -36.15 7.55 -0.44
CA PRO A 159 -37.55 7.19 -0.21
C PRO A 159 -38.10 6.34 -1.35
N ARG A 160 -39.20 5.62 -1.11
CA ARG A 160 -40.01 4.97 -2.16
C ARG A 160 -39.29 3.97 -3.04
N LYS A 161 -38.38 3.21 -2.46
CA LYS A 161 -37.75 2.06 -3.13
C LYS A 161 -38.75 0.95 -3.43
N GLY A 162 -39.71 0.79 -2.52
CA GLY A 162 -40.74 -0.24 -2.56
C GLY A 162 -40.25 -1.62 -2.10
N ILE A 163 -41.06 -2.63 -2.39
CA ILE A 163 -40.95 -3.97 -1.80
C ILE A 163 -39.71 -4.75 -2.23
N GLN A 164 -39.05 -4.38 -3.33
CA GLN A 164 -37.85 -5.03 -3.86
C GLN A 164 -36.54 -4.42 -3.33
N ALA A 165 -36.60 -3.42 -2.43
CA ALA A 165 -35.43 -2.66 -2.01
C ALA A 165 -34.26 -3.51 -1.49
N GLU A 166 -34.56 -4.46 -0.59
CA GLU A 166 -33.52 -5.28 0.05
C GLU A 166 -32.99 -6.35 -0.89
N GLU A 167 -33.89 -7.05 -1.61
CA GLU A 167 -33.53 -8.09 -2.56
C GLU A 167 -32.66 -7.54 -3.71
N ALA A 168 -33.04 -6.39 -4.28
CA ALA A 168 -32.27 -5.73 -5.33
C ALA A 168 -30.86 -5.34 -4.86
N LEU A 169 -30.75 -4.77 -3.65
CA LEU A 169 -29.45 -4.42 -3.07
C LEU A 169 -28.59 -5.67 -2.81
N GLN A 170 -29.18 -6.72 -2.22
CA GLN A 170 -28.48 -7.97 -1.93
C GLN A 170 -27.95 -8.60 -3.21
N ASN A 171 -28.80 -8.75 -4.23
CA ASN A 171 -28.43 -9.32 -5.52
C ASN A 171 -27.32 -8.51 -6.19
N TYR A 172 -27.41 -7.18 -6.13
CA TYR A 172 -26.37 -6.29 -6.63
C TYR A 172 -25.04 -6.50 -5.89
N LEU A 173 -25.03 -6.50 -4.55
CA LEU A 173 -23.81 -6.67 -3.76
C LEU A 173 -23.16 -8.04 -4.01
N GLN A 174 -23.96 -9.11 -4.11
CA GLN A 174 -23.47 -10.45 -4.46
C GLN A 174 -22.84 -10.47 -5.85
N SER A 175 -23.45 -9.82 -6.84
CA SER A 175 -22.87 -9.72 -8.19
C SER A 175 -21.49 -9.03 -8.23
N LYS A 176 -21.16 -8.23 -7.21
CA LYS A 176 -19.88 -7.50 -7.09
C LYS A 176 -18.89 -8.14 -6.11
N GLU A 177 -19.18 -9.31 -5.56
CA GLU A 177 -18.32 -9.98 -4.60
C GLU A 177 -16.95 -10.34 -5.22
N SER A 178 -16.95 -10.89 -6.43
CA SER A 178 -15.72 -11.20 -7.18
C SER A 178 -14.81 -10.00 -7.41
N VAL A 179 -15.39 -8.80 -7.55
CA VAL A 179 -14.65 -7.54 -7.67
C VAL A 179 -13.98 -7.18 -6.34
N SER A 180 -14.71 -7.33 -5.24
CA SER A 180 -14.17 -7.14 -3.89
C SER A 180 -12.98 -8.08 -3.63
N ASP A 181 -13.13 -9.35 -4.00
CA ASP A 181 -12.08 -10.37 -3.84
C ASP A 181 -10.84 -10.04 -4.66
N ALA A 182 -11.01 -9.61 -5.92
CA ALA A 182 -9.90 -9.20 -6.77
C ALA A 182 -9.12 -8.01 -6.19
N ILE A 183 -9.82 -7.04 -5.60
CA ILE A 183 -9.21 -5.90 -4.90
C ILE A 183 -8.45 -6.39 -3.66
N LEU A 184 -9.04 -7.30 -2.88
CA LEU A 184 -8.40 -7.89 -1.70
C LEU A 184 -7.10 -8.61 -2.06
N GLN A 185 -7.11 -9.48 -3.07
CA GLN A 185 -5.91 -10.20 -3.49
C GLN A 185 -4.82 -9.24 -3.97
N THR A 186 -5.20 -8.20 -4.73
CA THR A 186 -4.26 -7.18 -5.19
C THR A 186 -3.65 -6.42 -4.01
N ASP A 187 -4.45 -6.02 -3.04
CA ASP A 187 -4.00 -5.33 -1.82
C ASP A 187 -3.00 -6.17 -1.04
N LEU A 188 -3.31 -7.45 -0.78
CA LEU A 188 -2.43 -8.37 -0.07
C LEU A 188 -1.05 -8.48 -0.74
N VAL A 189 -1.02 -8.65 -2.07
CA VAL A 189 0.22 -8.75 -2.84
C VAL A 189 1.02 -7.45 -2.78
N LEU A 190 0.36 -6.30 -2.97
CA LEU A 190 1.04 -5.00 -2.96
C LEU A 190 1.57 -4.65 -1.56
N THR A 191 0.80 -4.95 -0.52
CA THR A 191 1.19 -4.76 0.87
C THR A 191 2.38 -5.63 1.25
N ALA A 192 2.40 -6.90 0.83
CA ALA A 192 3.55 -7.78 1.02
C ALA A 192 4.81 -7.26 0.31
N LYS A 193 4.69 -6.87 -0.96
CA LYS A 193 5.80 -6.30 -1.74
C LYS A 193 6.34 -5.00 -1.13
N GLU A 194 5.47 -4.15 -0.60
CA GLU A 194 5.92 -2.91 0.06
C GLU A 194 6.74 -3.23 1.32
N LYS A 195 6.31 -4.22 2.10
CA LYS A 195 7.04 -4.68 3.29
C LYS A 195 8.40 -5.26 2.93
N GLU A 196 8.45 -6.15 1.95
CA GLU A 196 9.71 -6.73 1.44
C GLU A 196 10.68 -5.65 0.96
N ARG A 197 10.18 -4.65 0.21
CA ARG A 197 11.00 -3.52 -0.25
C ARG A 197 11.56 -2.71 0.90
N LYS A 198 10.76 -2.43 1.95
CA LYS A 198 11.22 -1.73 3.15
C LYS A 198 12.30 -2.52 3.88
N GLU A 199 12.12 -3.83 4.03
CA GLU A 199 13.12 -4.71 4.66
C GLU A 199 14.42 -4.79 3.85
N ALA A 200 14.33 -4.92 2.52
CA ALA A 200 15.49 -4.92 1.64
C ALA A 200 16.25 -3.58 1.70
N TYR A 201 15.52 -2.46 1.74
CA TYR A 201 16.11 -1.12 1.92
C TYR A 201 16.91 -1.03 3.23
N LEU A 202 16.31 -1.45 4.36
CA LEU A 202 16.98 -1.44 5.66
C LEU A 202 18.23 -2.33 5.69
N LYS A 203 18.17 -3.53 5.09
CA LYS A 203 19.33 -4.43 4.97
C LYS A 203 20.44 -3.81 4.12
N ALA A 204 20.09 -3.18 3.00
CA ALA A 204 21.06 -2.52 2.13
C ALA A 204 21.72 -1.32 2.81
N GLU A 205 20.97 -0.56 3.59
CA GLU A 205 21.49 0.56 4.38
C GLU A 205 22.47 0.08 5.46
N ALA A 206 22.11 -0.98 6.20
CA ALA A 206 22.99 -1.60 7.19
C ALA A 206 24.27 -2.16 6.54
N ALA A 207 24.16 -2.83 5.39
CA ALA A 207 25.32 -3.34 4.66
C ALA A 207 26.24 -2.22 4.16
N LYS A 208 25.68 -1.10 3.69
CA LYS A 208 26.46 0.09 3.31
C LYS A 208 27.18 0.71 4.51
N ALA A 209 26.53 0.78 5.68
CA ALA A 209 27.14 1.29 6.89
C ALA A 209 28.32 0.41 7.34
N GLU A 210 28.15 -0.91 7.31
CA GLU A 210 29.22 -1.87 7.66
C GLU A 210 30.37 -1.82 6.66
N ALA A 211 30.09 -1.73 5.35
CA ALA A 211 31.13 -1.58 4.33
C ALA A 211 31.99 -0.32 4.55
N ARG A 212 31.36 0.82 4.85
CA ARG A 212 32.08 2.07 5.20
C ARG A 212 32.94 1.91 6.46
N ARG A 213 32.43 1.20 7.46
CA ARG A 213 33.19 0.92 8.68
C ARG A 213 34.43 0.07 8.38
N LEU A 214 34.28 -0.98 7.58
CA LEU A 214 35.40 -1.85 7.18
C LEU A 214 36.43 -1.11 6.33
N GLU A 215 35.99 -0.24 5.43
CA GLU A 215 36.86 0.60 4.60
C GLU A 215 37.69 1.56 5.47
N GLU A 216 37.10 2.19 6.47
CA GLU A 216 37.84 3.05 7.40
C GLU A 216 38.84 2.25 8.25
N ILE A 217 38.48 1.04 8.71
CA ILE A 217 39.40 0.15 9.41
C ILE A 217 40.57 -0.26 8.50
N GLN A 218 40.31 -0.62 7.25
CA GLN A 218 41.36 -0.94 6.28
C GLN A 218 42.28 0.26 6.04
N ARG A 219 41.72 1.46 5.88
CA ARG A 219 42.49 2.70 5.70
C ARG A 219 43.39 2.98 6.90
N GLN A 220 42.88 2.83 8.13
CA GLN A 220 43.68 2.98 9.35
C GLN A 220 44.80 1.94 9.47
N ASN A 221 44.50 0.68 9.15
CA ASN A 221 45.50 -0.39 9.15
C ASN A 221 46.61 -0.13 8.12
N GLN A 222 46.25 0.32 6.92
CA GLN A 222 47.20 0.68 5.86
C GLN A 222 48.12 1.82 6.32
N GLN A 223 47.56 2.88 6.90
CA GLN A 223 48.34 4.00 7.45
C GLN A 223 49.32 3.55 8.55
N MET A 224 48.90 2.64 9.44
CA MET A 224 49.78 2.08 10.47
C MET A 224 50.93 1.25 9.89
N MET A 225 50.67 0.49 8.81
CA MET A 225 51.71 -0.28 8.13
C MET A 225 52.73 0.63 7.44
N GLU A 226 52.26 1.66 6.72
CA GLU A 226 53.13 2.65 6.07
C GLU A 226 53.99 3.40 7.10
N GLU A 227 53.43 3.76 8.25
CA GLU A 227 54.18 4.43 9.32
C GLU A 227 55.23 3.50 9.94
N ARG A 228 54.90 2.22 10.15
CA ARG A 228 55.89 1.22 10.60
C ARG A 228 57.02 1.03 9.60
N GLU A 229 56.72 1.00 8.31
CA GLU A 229 57.74 0.91 7.26
C GLU A 229 58.66 2.13 7.25
N ARG A 230 58.11 3.35 7.37
CA ARG A 230 58.92 4.57 7.51
C ARG A 230 59.83 4.51 8.73
N GLN A 231 59.29 4.18 9.90
CA GLN A 231 60.07 4.06 11.13
C GLN A 231 61.19 3.02 11.00
N HIS A 232 60.91 1.90 10.32
CA HIS A 232 61.91 0.88 10.05
C HIS A 232 63.01 1.38 9.09
N GLN A 233 62.64 2.06 8.00
CA GLN A 233 63.60 2.67 7.07
C GLN A 233 64.46 3.74 7.74
N GLU A 234 63.88 4.58 8.59
CA GLU A 234 64.61 5.57 9.37
C GLU A 234 65.60 4.91 10.33
N GLN A 235 65.21 3.83 11.02
CA GLN A 235 66.12 3.05 11.86
C GLN A 235 67.30 2.46 11.07
N LEU A 236 67.03 1.90 9.89
CA LEU A 236 68.10 1.39 9.01
C LEU A 236 69.06 2.50 8.60
N GLY A 237 68.55 3.66 8.18
CA GLY A 237 69.36 4.82 7.81
C GLY A 237 70.19 5.37 8.99
N GLN A 238 69.63 5.40 10.21
CA GLN A 238 70.38 5.76 11.41
C GLN A 238 71.51 4.76 11.71
N MET A 239 71.25 3.45 11.59
CA MET A 239 72.26 2.42 11.78
C MET A 239 73.39 2.53 10.75
N GLU A 240 73.06 2.79 9.49
CA GLU A 240 74.04 2.99 8.42
C GLU A 240 74.90 4.23 8.67
N THR A 241 74.27 5.35 9.05
CA THR A 241 74.98 6.59 9.44
C THR A 241 75.91 6.36 10.64
N ASN A 242 75.45 5.65 11.68
CA ASN A 242 76.25 5.34 12.85
C ASN A 242 77.44 4.42 12.49
N ARG A 243 77.25 3.47 11.58
CA ARG A 243 78.31 2.58 11.08
C ARG A 243 79.38 3.37 10.33
N ASP A 244 78.96 4.28 9.46
CA ASP A 244 79.88 5.14 8.70
C ASP A 244 80.66 6.08 9.62
N GLN A 245 80.00 6.63 10.65
CA GLN A 245 80.67 7.43 11.68
C GLN A 245 81.70 6.60 12.48
N GLN A 246 81.37 5.36 12.86
CA GLN A 246 82.31 4.46 13.53
C GLN A 246 83.52 4.15 12.65
N LEU A 247 83.30 3.80 11.37
CA LEU A 247 84.38 3.55 10.42
C LEU A 247 85.29 4.78 10.25
N ALA A 248 84.71 5.97 10.14
CA ALA A 248 85.46 7.22 10.06
C ALA A 248 86.24 7.51 11.34
N GLN A 249 85.65 7.26 12.53
CA GLN A 249 86.35 7.38 13.81
C GLN A 249 87.51 6.40 13.93
N GLU A 250 87.33 5.14 13.53
CA GLU A 250 88.41 4.15 13.52
C GLU A 250 89.52 4.51 12.53
N GLN A 251 89.18 5.03 11.34
CA GLN A 251 90.16 5.54 10.38
C GLN A 251 90.95 6.71 10.96
N MET A 252 90.28 7.72 11.52
CA MET A 252 90.95 8.83 12.19
C MET A 252 91.81 8.38 13.38
N ALA A 253 91.37 7.39 14.16
CA ALA A 253 92.16 6.83 15.26
C ALA A 253 93.40 6.09 14.75
N ARG A 254 93.28 5.31 13.66
CA ARG A 254 94.41 4.66 12.98
C ARG A 254 95.40 5.68 12.45
N GLU A 255 94.92 6.72 11.77
CA GLU A 255 95.78 7.81 11.27
C GLU A 255 96.49 8.54 12.41
N ARG A 256 95.78 8.89 13.50
CA ARG A 256 96.41 9.49 14.69
C ARG A 256 97.47 8.59 15.30
N SER A 257 97.22 7.28 15.36
CA SER A 257 98.20 6.30 15.86
C SER A 257 99.43 6.22 14.97
N LEU A 258 99.26 6.23 13.64
CA LEU A 258 100.36 6.26 12.67
C LEU A 258 101.18 7.55 12.79
N VAL A 259 100.52 8.71 12.89
CA VAL A 259 101.20 9.99 13.10
C VAL A 259 101.98 9.97 14.40
N LEU A 260 101.37 9.51 15.50
CA LEU A 260 102.04 9.39 16.80
C LEU A 260 103.27 8.47 16.72
N PHE A 261 103.15 7.33 16.04
CA PHE A 261 104.26 6.41 15.82
C PHE A 261 105.42 7.07 15.05
N VAL A 262 105.12 7.78 13.96
CA VAL A 262 106.14 8.52 13.18
C VAL A 262 106.79 9.61 14.02
N THR A 263 106.02 10.41 14.77
CA THR A 263 106.57 11.47 15.62
C THR A 263 107.49 10.92 16.71
N LEU A 264 107.12 9.80 17.34
CA LEU A 264 107.97 9.14 18.34
C LEU A 264 109.25 8.59 17.69
N GLN A 265 109.17 8.08 16.46
CA GLN A 265 110.34 7.62 15.73
C GLN A 265 111.28 8.77 15.36
N GLU A 266 110.75 9.91 14.93
CA GLU A 266 111.52 11.13 14.68
C GLU A 266 112.15 11.71 15.96
N GLU A 267 111.42 11.74 17.07
CA GLU A 267 111.95 12.17 18.37
C GLU A 267 113.06 11.24 18.85
N ALA A 268 112.88 9.92 18.73
CA ALA A 268 113.92 8.95 19.04
C ALA A 268 115.16 9.10 18.14
N ALA A 269 114.97 9.43 16.85
CA ALA A 269 116.09 9.71 15.94
C ALA A 269 116.84 10.99 16.33
N LYS A 270 116.12 12.08 16.65
CA LYS A 270 116.72 13.33 17.15
C LYS A 270 117.44 13.12 18.49
N GLN A 271 116.91 12.28 19.37
CA GLN A 271 117.54 11.95 20.64
C GLN A 271 118.84 11.17 20.41
N ARG A 272 118.84 10.17 19.51
CA ARG A 272 120.07 9.47 19.11
C ARG A 272 121.09 10.41 18.47
N GLU A 273 120.66 11.33 17.63
CA GLU A 273 121.55 12.33 17.01
C GLU A 273 122.18 13.25 18.06
N ARG A 274 121.41 13.69 19.07
CA ARG A 274 121.92 14.45 20.22
C ARG A 274 122.92 13.64 21.03
N GLU A 275 122.60 12.38 21.35
CA GLU A 275 123.51 11.48 22.06
C GLU A 275 124.81 11.27 21.26
N GLU A 276 124.74 11.06 19.95
CA GLU A 276 125.91 10.96 19.09
C GLU A 276 126.71 12.26 18.99
N ALA A 277 126.04 13.42 18.95
CA ALA A 277 126.70 14.72 18.97
C ALA A 277 127.41 14.97 20.31
N GLU A 278 126.80 14.55 21.41
CA GLU A 278 127.36 14.64 22.75
C GLU A 278 128.54 13.68 22.93
N ILE A 279 128.44 12.45 22.42
CA ILE A 279 129.57 11.50 22.32
C ILE A 279 130.71 12.13 21.51
N ARG A 280 130.43 12.75 20.35
CA ARG A 280 131.45 13.46 19.55
C ARG A 280 132.08 14.64 20.31
N ARG A 281 131.30 15.37 21.09
CA ARG A 281 131.78 16.50 21.91
C ARG A 281 132.71 16.00 23.02
N LEU A 282 132.32 14.95 23.74
CA LEU A 282 133.11 14.29 24.77
C LEU A 282 134.40 13.67 24.17
N GLN A 283 134.33 13.08 22.98
CA GLN A 283 135.52 12.60 22.26
C GLN A 283 136.49 13.74 21.92
N ASN A 284 135.98 14.89 21.46
CA ASN A 284 136.81 16.08 21.22
C ASN A 284 137.42 16.64 22.52
N GLU A 285 136.69 16.64 23.64
CA GLU A 285 137.24 17.02 24.95
C GLU A 285 138.34 16.07 25.41
N ILE A 286 138.18 14.75 25.23
CA ILE A 286 139.23 13.76 25.51
C ILE A 286 140.46 14.03 24.63
N GLN A 287 140.28 14.39 23.36
CA GLN A 287 141.38 14.67 22.44
C GLN A 287 142.12 15.97 22.77
N GLN A 288 141.40 17.00 23.22
CA GLN A 288 142.00 18.25 23.74
C GLN A 288 142.74 18.04 25.07
N LEU A 289 142.21 17.20 25.96
CA LEU A 289 142.88 16.83 27.21
C LEU A 289 144.14 15.98 26.97
N GLN A 290 144.18 15.20 25.88
CA GLN A 290 145.40 14.48 25.47
C GLN A 290 146.46 15.40 24.85
N GLN A 291 146.07 16.47 24.13
CA GLN A 291 147.01 17.45 23.58
C GLN A 291 147.60 18.40 24.64
N ALA A 292 146.88 18.64 25.75
CA ALA A 292 147.37 19.47 26.86
C ALA A 292 148.40 18.76 27.77
N LYS A 293 148.59 17.44 27.63
CA LYS A 293 149.34 16.61 28.60
C LYS A 293 150.80 16.33 28.26
N SER A 294 151.39 16.87 27.18
CA SER A 294 152.79 16.56 26.86
C SER A 294 153.65 17.73 26.39
N ARG A 295 153.25 18.98 26.72
CA ARG A 295 154.01 20.18 26.33
C ARG A 295 154.72 20.92 27.46
N ASN A 296 154.70 20.41 28.70
CA ASN A 296 155.40 21.03 29.82
C ASN A 296 156.20 20.03 30.65
N ASP A 297 157.51 20.25 30.60
CA ASP A 297 158.45 20.31 31.72
C ASP A 297 159.49 19.19 31.88
N ASP A 298 160.59 19.36 31.12
CA ASP A 298 161.96 19.06 31.54
C ASP A 298 162.56 20.30 32.23
N CYS A 299 163.02 20.19 33.50
CA CYS A 299 164.23 20.86 34.03
C CYS A 299 164.65 20.34 35.45
N ILE A 300 165.96 20.32 35.69
CA ILE A 300 166.79 19.60 36.70
C ILE A 300 167.17 20.56 37.88
N LEU A 301 167.31 20.20 39.17
CA LEU A 301 168.50 19.68 39.91
C LEU A 301 168.29 19.60 41.44
N LEU A 302 168.48 18.40 42.04
CA LEU A 302 169.46 18.02 43.08
C LEU A 302 169.35 16.52 43.37
#